data_AF-A0AAW8ALL3-F1
#
_entry.id   AF-A0AAW8ALL3-F1
#
_cell.length_a   1.000
_cell.length_b   1.000
_cell.length_c   1.000
_cell.angle_alpha   90.00
_cell.angle_beta   90.00
_cell.angle_gamma   90.00
#
_symmetry.space_group_name_H-M   'P 1'
#
loop_
_entity.id
_entity.type
_entity.pdbx_description
1 polymer ?
#
loop_
_entity_poly.entity_id
_entity_poly.type
_entity_poly.pdbx_seq_one_letter_code
_entity_poly.pdbx_strand_id
1 'polypeptide(L)'
;IEDPSPLILCDYNNNGTAIFDLTLSEPEIFANIPDPSGYQVSYYQTQADANSGNNPIPDPTAYVNLSNPQTIYIVVEDINNGCQSQTT
;
A
#
# COMPACT_ATOMS: atom_id res chain seq x y z
N ILE A 1 2.93 12.03 5.25
CA ILE A 1 3.22 11.07 4.15
C ILE A 1 2.76 11.72 2.87
N GLU A 2 3.38 11.38 1.75
CA GLU A 2 2.92 11.81 0.42
C GLU A 2 2.06 10.73 -0.22
N ASP A 3 1.20 11.15 -1.15
CA ASP A 3 0.45 10.22 -1.98
C ASP A 3 1.36 9.68 -3.11
N PRO A 4 1.58 8.36 -3.21
CA PRO A 4 2.49 7.80 -4.20
C PRO A 4 1.88 7.79 -5.60
N SER A 5 2.75 7.72 -6.60
CA SER A 5 2.35 7.51 -7.99
C SER A 5 1.75 6.10 -8.18
N PRO A 6 0.77 5.92 -9.08
CA PRO A 6 0.19 4.60 -9.34
C PRO A 6 1.22 3.60 -9.86
N LEU A 7 1.18 2.37 -9.34
CA LEU A 7 1.96 1.26 -9.90
C LEU A 7 1.34 0.77 -11.21
N ILE A 8 2.15 0.68 -12.26
CA ILE A 8 1.71 0.27 -13.59
C ILE A 8 2.55 -0.93 -14.04
N LEU A 9 1.90 -2.08 -14.23
CA LEU A 9 2.52 -3.29 -14.77
C LEU A 9 1.71 -3.81 -15.96
N CYS A 10 2.42 -4.39 -16.92
CA CYS A 10 1.80 -5.09 -18.03
C CYS A 10 1.31 -6.48 -17.60
N ASP A 11 0.10 -6.84 -18.01
CA ASP A 11 -0.36 -8.22 -17.96
C ASP A 11 0.31 -9.01 -19.09
N TYR A 12 1.32 -9.81 -18.75
CA TYR A 12 2.09 -10.60 -19.72
C TYR A 12 1.40 -11.90 -20.15
N ASN A 13 0.46 -12.41 -19.36
CA ASN A 13 -0.20 -13.69 -19.62
C ASN A 13 -1.64 -13.53 -20.15
N ASN A 14 -2.09 -12.27 -20.32
CA ASN A 14 -3.40 -11.85 -20.80
C ASN A 14 -4.57 -12.46 -20.01
N ASN A 15 -4.40 -12.67 -18.70
CA ASN A 15 -5.46 -13.20 -17.84
C ASN A 15 -6.26 -12.12 -17.09
N GLY A 16 -5.95 -10.84 -17.31
CA GLY A 16 -6.57 -9.68 -16.67
C GLY A 16 -5.93 -9.27 -15.34
N THR A 17 -4.84 -9.93 -14.92
CA THR A 17 -4.17 -9.69 -13.64
C THR A 17 -2.65 -9.62 -13.76
N ALA A 18 -2.01 -8.95 -12.81
CA ALA A 18 -0.58 -8.89 -12.63
C ALA A 18 -0.23 -9.01 -11.14
N ILE A 19 1.03 -9.37 -10.87
CA ILE A 19 1.59 -9.42 -9.52
C ILE A 19 2.29 -8.09 -9.26
N PHE A 20 1.87 -7.38 -8.23
CA PHE A 20 2.39 -6.09 -7.81
C PHE A 20 3.18 -6.22 -6.51
N ASP A 21 4.35 -5.61 -6.49
CA ASP A 21 5.04 -5.29 -5.24
C ASP A 21 4.59 -3.89 -4.79
N LEU A 22 3.65 -3.87 -3.84
CA LEU A 22 3.08 -2.66 -3.26
C LEU A 22 4.11 -1.87 -2.44
N THR A 23 5.19 -2.51 -1.96
CA THR A 23 6.24 -1.83 -1.18
C THR A 23 7.06 -0.86 -2.03
N LEU A 24 6.97 -0.97 -3.37
CA LEU A 24 7.57 -0.01 -4.30
C LEU A 24 6.98 1.41 -4.17
N SER A 25 5.83 1.59 -3.53
CA SER A 25 5.27 2.92 -3.23
C SER A 25 5.93 3.59 -2.02
N GLU A 26 6.59 2.84 -1.14
CA GLU A 26 7.13 3.35 0.13
C GLU A 26 8.16 4.49 -0.02
N PRO A 27 9.09 4.47 -1.01
CA PRO A 27 10.01 5.58 -1.20
C PRO A 27 9.32 6.93 -1.45
N GLU A 28 8.18 6.93 -2.15
CA GLU A 28 7.39 8.14 -2.40
C GLU A 28 6.59 8.53 -1.15
N ILE A 29 5.95 7.57 -0.47
CA ILE A 29 5.20 7.79 0.78
C ILE A 29 6.07 8.50 1.84
N PHE A 30 7.33 8.08 1.94
CA PHE A 30 8.30 8.59 2.91
C PHE A 30 9.21 9.71 2.36
N ALA A 31 8.94 10.27 1.17
CA ALA A 31 9.81 11.26 0.53
C ALA A 31 10.17 12.47 1.44
N ASN A 32 9.25 12.86 2.33
CA ASN A 32 9.41 13.96 3.29
C ASN A 32 9.70 13.51 4.74
N ILE A 33 10.01 12.23 4.96
CA ILE A 33 10.25 11.63 6.28
C ILE A 33 11.73 11.18 6.36
N PRO A 34 12.57 11.86 7.17
CA PRO A 34 14.01 11.57 7.22
C PRO A 34 14.39 10.17 7.74
N ASP A 35 13.55 9.58 8.59
CA ASP A 35 13.78 8.25 9.16
C ASP A 35 12.46 7.44 9.14
N PRO A 36 12.27 6.59 8.11
CA PRO A 36 11.06 5.76 8.00
C PRO A 36 11.08 4.54 8.92
N SER A 37 12.18 4.23 9.63
CA SER A 37 12.32 3.00 10.43
C SER A 37 11.37 2.93 11.64
N GLY A 38 10.85 4.09 12.08
CA GLY A 38 9.85 4.21 13.14
C GLY A 38 8.41 4.00 12.66
N TYR A 39 8.18 3.66 11.39
CA TYR A 39 6.84 3.51 10.84
C TYR A 39 6.57 2.08 10.36
N GLN A 40 5.34 1.63 10.60
CA GLN A 40 4.80 0.40 10.04
C GLN A 40 3.85 0.75 8.90
N VAL A 41 4.02 0.11 7.75
CA VAL A 41 3.12 0.24 6.60
C VAL A 41 2.24 -1.00 6.51
N SER A 42 0.94 -0.78 6.29
CA SER A 42 -0.02 -1.84 6.02
C SER A 42 -0.92 -1.46 4.85
N TYR A 43 -1.37 -2.47 4.10
CA TYR A 43 -2.09 -2.29 2.85
C TYR A 43 -3.44 -3.00 2.92
N TYR A 44 -4.48 -2.41 2.33
CA TYR A 44 -5.84 -2.91 2.40
C TYR A 44 -6.56 -2.75 1.06
N GLN A 45 -7.52 -3.65 0.80
CA GLN A 45 -8.34 -3.60 -0.42
C GLN A 45 -9.53 -2.64 -0.30
N THR A 46 -9.94 -2.30 0.93
CA THR A 46 -11.10 -1.44 1.19
C THR A 46 -10.79 -0.36 2.22
N GLN A 47 -11.46 0.78 2.10
CA GLN A 47 -11.37 1.88 3.08
C GLN A 47 -11.84 1.45 4.47
N ALA A 48 -12.85 0.57 4.54
CA ALA A 48 -13.41 0.10 5.82
C ALA A 48 -12.40 -0.77 6.58
N ASP A 49 -11.70 -1.65 5.85
CA ASP A 49 -10.61 -2.47 6.39
C ASP A 49 -9.45 -1.59 6.88
N ALA A 50 -9.02 -0.60 6.07
CA ALA A 50 -7.99 0.37 6.46
C ALA A 50 -8.36 1.17 7.71
N ASN A 51 -9.61 1.63 7.82
CA ASN A 51 -10.10 2.38 8.99
C ASN A 51 -10.19 1.54 10.26
N SER A 52 -10.40 0.23 10.12
CA SER A 52 -10.57 -0.67 11.25
C SER A 52 -9.33 -1.51 11.56
N GLY A 53 -8.28 -1.42 10.74
CA GLY A 53 -7.07 -2.24 10.83
C GLY A 53 -7.33 -3.73 10.58
N ASN A 54 -8.43 -4.07 9.90
CA ASN A 54 -8.83 -5.46 9.67
C ASN A 54 -8.39 -5.93 8.29
N ASN A 55 -8.16 -7.23 8.13
CA ASN A 55 -7.86 -7.87 6.84
C ASN A 55 -6.74 -7.17 6.02
N PRO A 56 -5.57 -6.88 6.61
CA PRO A 56 -4.45 -6.36 5.83
C PRO A 56 -4.04 -7.38 4.75
N ILE A 57 -3.57 -6.87 3.62
CA ILE A 57 -2.98 -7.67 2.54
C ILE A 57 -1.76 -8.40 3.13
N PRO A 58 -1.77 -9.75 3.21
CA PRO A 58 -0.75 -10.49 3.96
C PRO A 58 0.65 -10.46 3.33
N ASP A 59 0.71 -10.38 2.00
CA ASP A 59 1.95 -10.30 1.23
C ASP A 59 1.90 -9.10 0.28
N PRO A 60 2.35 -7.92 0.72
CA PRO A 60 2.38 -6.73 -0.12
C PRO A 60 3.43 -6.82 -1.24
N THR A 61 4.40 -7.74 -1.18
CA THR A 61 5.46 -7.87 -2.19
C THR A 61 5.02 -8.66 -3.42
N ALA A 62 3.92 -9.41 -3.32
CA ALA A 62 3.39 -10.25 -4.39
C ALA A 62 1.85 -10.20 -4.47
N TYR A 63 1.27 -9.00 -4.36
CA TYR A 63 -0.17 -8.81 -4.43
C TYR A 63 -0.73 -9.01 -5.85
N VAL A 64 -1.79 -9.82 -6.01
CA VAL A 64 -2.49 -9.99 -7.29
C VAL A 64 -3.71 -9.09 -7.32
N ASN A 65 -3.83 -8.23 -8.35
CA ASN A 65 -4.98 -7.35 -8.48
C ASN A 65 -6.28 -8.11 -8.76
N LEU A 66 -7.40 -7.56 -8.26
CA LEU A 66 -8.75 -8.09 -8.43
C LEU A 66 -9.56 -7.31 -9.49
N SER A 67 -9.13 -6.09 -9.80
CA SER A 67 -9.71 -5.24 -10.84
C SER A 67 -8.62 -4.42 -11.52
N ASN A 68 -8.93 -3.83 -12.67
CA ASN A 68 -8.04 -2.92 -13.38
C ASN A 68 -8.84 -1.71 -13.90
N PRO A 69 -8.67 -0.49 -13.34
CA PRO A 69 -7.77 -0.16 -12.21
C PRO A 69 -8.26 -0.71 -10.86
N GLN A 70 -7.37 -0.75 -9.87
CA GLN A 70 -7.69 -1.06 -8.48
C GLN A 70 -7.06 -0.02 -7.56
N THR A 71 -7.83 0.48 -6.61
CA THR A 71 -7.33 1.30 -5.50
C THR A 71 -6.90 0.41 -4.35
N ILE A 72 -5.72 0.67 -3.79
CA ILE A 72 -5.22 0.07 -2.56
C ILE A 72 -5.19 1.17 -1.51
N TYR A 73 -5.53 0.84 -0.27
CA TYR A 73 -5.48 1.77 0.85
C TYR A 73 -4.24 1.48 1.68
N ILE A 74 -3.45 2.49 1.96
CA ILE A 74 -2.18 2.37 2.66
C ILE A 74 -2.33 3.09 3.99
N VAL A 75 -2.03 2.39 5.09
CA VAL A 75 -1.99 2.96 6.44
C VAL A 75 -0.54 2.95 6.91
N VAL A 76 -0.05 4.12 7.31
CA VAL A 76 1.27 4.30 7.91
C VAL A 76 1.07 4.64 9.38
N GLU A 77 1.62 3.81 10.26
CA GLU A 77 1.52 3.95 11.72
C GLU A 77 2.89 4.22 12.34
N ASP A 78 3.01 5.24 13.18
CA ASP A 78 4.20 5.46 14.01
C ASP A 78 4.20 4.49 15.20
N ILE A 79 5.19 3.59 15.25
CA ILE A 79 5.27 2.51 16.24
C ILE A 79 5.47 3.03 17.67
N ASN A 80 5.87 4.30 17.85
CA ASN A 80 6.15 4.86 19.16
C ASN A 80 4.90 5.44 19.84
N ASN A 81 3.95 5.95 19.06
CA ASN A 81 2.79 6.68 19.58
C ASN A 81 1.44 6.24 18.99
N GLY A 82 1.44 5.35 17.99
CA GLY A 82 0.22 4.83 17.34
C GLY A 82 -0.51 5.85 16.46
N CYS A 83 0.10 7.00 16.15
CA CYS A 83 -0.47 7.94 15.20
C CYS A 83 -0.49 7.32 13.80
N GLN A 84 -1.64 7.38 13.14
CA GLN A 84 -1.85 6.83 11.81
C GLN A 84 -2.11 7.93 10.79
N SER A 85 -1.59 7.71 9.58
CA SER A 85 -1.91 8.49 8.38
C SER A 85 -2.28 7.54 7.26
N GLN A 86 -3.16 7.96 6.35
CA GLN A 86 -3.62 7.12 5.24
C GLN A 86 -3.39 7.79 3.89
N THR A 87 -3.18 6.97 2.86
CA THR A 87 -3.06 7.35 1.45
C THR A 87 -3.54 6.19 0.55
N THR A 88 -3.50 6.36 -0.79
CA THR A 88 -3.94 5.36 -1.77
C THR A 88 -3.05 5.31 -3.00
#